data_AF-E8US62-F1
#
_entry.id   AF-E8US62-F1
#
_cell.length_a   1.000
_cell.length_b   1.000
_cell.length_c   1.000
_cell.angle_alpha   90.00
_cell.angle_beta   90.00
_cell.angle_gamma   90.00
#
_symmetry.space_group_name_H-M   'P 1'
#
loop_
_entity.id
_entity.type
_entity.pdbx_description
1 polymer ?
#
loop_
_entity_poly.entity_id
_entity_poly.type
_entity_poly.pdbx_seq_one_letter_code
_entity_poly.pdbx_strand_id
1 'polypeptide(L)' 'MSMKEMRDKVMEFLREHLEIDEFTLEDCNFMPGGVFVKDREGKSMLFFYDFKKDKVDYWFGDEK' A
#
# COMPACT_ATOMS: atom_id res chain seq x y z
N MET A 1 12.33 10.46 -7.22
CA MET A 1 11.71 9.12 -7.24
C MET A 1 10.47 9.19 -8.11
N SER A 2 10.40 8.33 -9.11
CA SER A 2 9.25 8.13 -10.00
C SER A 2 8.13 7.38 -9.27
N MET A 3 6.91 7.46 -9.82
CA MET A 3 5.76 6.71 -9.30
C MET A 3 6.00 5.20 -9.27
N LYS A 4 6.77 4.70 -10.25
CA LYS A 4 7.16 3.30 -10.33
C LYS A 4 8.07 2.90 -9.16
N GLU A 5 9.11 3.69 -8.89
CA GLU A 5 10.04 3.43 -7.78
C GLU A 5 9.35 3.50 -6.40
N MET A 6 8.41 4.42 -6.21
CA MET A 6 7.60 4.45 -4.98
C MET A 6 6.80 3.17 -4.79
N ARG A 7 6.14 2.74 -5.87
CA ARG A 7 5.32 1.52 -5.86
C ARG A 7 6.17 0.29 -5.60
N ASP A 8 7.34 0.20 -6.22
CA ASP A 8 8.26 -0.92 -6.02
C ASP A 8 8.65 -1.03 -4.54
N LYS A 9 8.95 0.09 -3.87
CA LYS A 9 9.21 0.11 -2.41
C LYS A 9 8.02 -0.33 -1.56
N VAL A 10 6.80 0.10 -1.92
CA VAL A 10 5.58 -0.35 -1.22
C VAL A 10 5.39 -1.85 -1.41
N MET A 11 5.53 -2.37 -2.63
CA MET A 11 5.38 -3.79 -2.92
C MET A 11 6.46 -4.65 -2.24
N GLU A 12 7.69 -4.17 -2.16
CA GLU A 12 8.76 -4.82 -1.38
C GLU A 12 8.40 -4.89 0.10
N PHE A 13 7.97 -3.77 0.69
CA PHE A 13 7.52 -3.74 2.09
C PHE A 13 6.38 -4.73 2.36
N LEU A 14 5.37 -4.77 1.46
CA LEU A 14 4.25 -5.70 1.58
C LEU A 14 4.72 -7.16 1.50
N ARG A 15 5.65 -7.51 0.60
CA ARG A 15 6.20 -8.87 0.49
C ARG A 15 6.95 -9.31 1.74
N GLU A 16 7.62 -8.39 2.41
CA GLU A 16 8.39 -8.68 3.61
C GLU A 16 7.52 -8.80 4.88
N HIS A 17 6.40 -8.09 4.94
CA HIS A 17 5.59 -7.96 6.16
C HIS A 17 4.23 -8.64 6.10
N LEU A 18 3.73 -8.99 4.91
CA LEU A 18 2.40 -9.59 4.72
C LEU A 18 2.51 -10.85 3.88
N GLU A 19 1.75 -11.88 4.26
CA GLU A 19 1.50 -13.04 3.42
C GLU A 19 0.54 -12.63 2.30
N ILE A 20 1.08 -12.16 1.18
CA ILE A 20 0.32 -11.56 0.08
C ILE A 20 -0.80 -12.46 -0.46
N ASP A 21 -0.64 -13.79 -0.40
CA ASP A 21 -1.66 -14.75 -0.82
C ASP A 21 -2.98 -14.66 -0.02
N GLU A 22 -2.97 -14.00 1.14
CA GLU A 22 -4.16 -13.78 1.96
C GLU A 22 -4.87 -12.44 1.67
N PHE A 23 -4.27 -11.57 0.85
CA PHE A 23 -4.76 -10.21 0.59
C PHE A 23 -4.95 -9.94 -0.90
N THR A 24 -5.92 -9.09 -1.22
CA THR A 24 -6.06 -8.53 -2.57
C THR A 24 -5.32 -7.20 -2.65
N LEU A 25 -4.47 -7.04 -3.66
CA LEU A 25 -3.74 -5.80 -3.92
C LEU A 25 -4.42 -5.04 -5.06
N GLU A 26 -4.83 -3.81 -4.81
CA GLU A 26 -5.46 -2.92 -5.78
C GLU A 26 -4.68 -1.61 -5.92
N ASP A 27 -4.72 -1.03 -7.12
CA ASP A 27 -4.01 0.22 -7.39
C ASP A 27 -4.79 1.43 -6.87
N CYS A 28 -4.09 2.35 -6.20
CA CYS A 28 -4.69 3.62 -5.80
C CYS A 28 -4.42 4.71 -6.84
N ASN A 29 -5.43 5.06 -7.63
CA ASN A 29 -5.33 6.14 -8.63
C ASN A 29 -5.23 7.54 -8.01
N PHE A 30 -5.55 7.70 -6.72
CA PHE A 30 -5.52 8.99 -6.02
C PHE A 30 -4.18 9.29 -5.34
N MET A 31 -3.39 8.25 -5.04
CA MET A 31 -2.11 8.38 -4.36
C MET A 31 -1.00 7.78 -5.21
N PRO A 32 -0.06 8.60 -5.74
CA PRO A 32 1.04 8.11 -6.55
C PRO A 32 1.87 7.04 -5.81
N GLY A 33 2.01 5.87 -6.41
CA GLY A 33 2.71 4.74 -5.81
C GLY A 33 1.96 4.06 -4.66
N GLY A 34 0.71 4.45 -4.41
CA GLY A 34 -0.15 3.86 -3.39
C GLY A 34 -0.77 2.54 -3.83
N VAL A 35 -0.90 1.62 -2.88
CA VAL A 35 -1.50 0.28 -3.06
C VAL A 35 -2.54 0.07 -1.97
N PHE A 36 -3.76 -0.27 -2.37
CA PHE A 36 -4.78 -0.76 -1.45
C PHE A 36 -4.56 -2.25 -1.20
N VAL A 37 -4.53 -2.62 0.07
CA VAL A 37 -4.45 -3.99 0.54
C VAL A 37 -5.77 -4.30 1.21
N LYS A 38 -6.50 -5.27 0.66
CA LYS A 38 -7.81 -5.68 1.14
C LYS A 38 -7.74 -7.09 1.72
N ASP A 39 -8.23 -7.25 2.94
CA ASP A 39 -8.32 -8.56 3.57
C ASP A 39 -9.55 -9.36 3.07
N ARG A 40 -9.68 -10.60 3.54
CA ARG A 40 -10.82 -11.47 3.21
C ARG A 40 -12.14 -11.01 3.81
N GLU A 41 -12.11 -10.20 4.88
CA GLU A 41 -13.30 -9.62 5.52
C GLU A 41 -13.78 -8.35 4.79
N GLY A 42 -13.00 -7.86 3.82
CA GLY A 42 -13.30 -6.69 3.01
C GLY A 42 -12.73 -5.38 3.55
N LYS A 43 -11.98 -5.41 4.66
CA LYS A 43 -11.31 -4.24 5.22
C LYS A 43 -10.14 -3.85 4.32
N SER A 44 -10.00 -2.56 4.06
CA SER A 44 -9.03 -2.02 3.11
C SER A 44 -8.06 -1.07 3.80
N MET A 45 -6.77 -1.22 3.50
CA MET A 45 -5.70 -0.34 3.96
C MET A 45 -4.95 0.23 2.76
N LEU A 46 -4.68 1.53 2.77
CA LEU A 46 -3.81 2.16 1.78
C LEU A 46 -2.37 2.17 2.30
N PHE A 47 -1.45 1.57 1.54
CA PHE A 47 -0.01 1.68 1.75
C PHE A 47 0.59 2.64 0.73
N PHE A 48 1.50 3.50 1.17
CA PHE A 48 2.16 4.48 0.31
C PHE A 48 3.57 4.80 0.82
N TYR A 49 4.41 5.34 -0.05
CA TYR A 49 5.74 5.78 0.33
C TYR A 49 5.72 7.24 0.85
N ASP A 50 6.06 7.44 2.13
CA ASP A 50 6.24 8.77 2.71
C ASP A 50 7.68 9.25 2.46
N PHE A 51 7.83 10.14 1.47
CA PHE A 51 9.10 10.76 1.13
C PHE A 51 9.74 11.60 2.23
N LYS A 52 8.94 12.20 3.12
CA LYS A 52 9.48 13.06 4.18
C LYS A 52 10.09 12.21 5.29
N LYS A 53 9.51 11.04 5.54
CA LYS A 53 9.97 10.08 6.55
C LYS A 53 10.86 8.98 5.98
N ASP A 54 11.03 8.94 4.66
CA ASP A 54 11.77 7.93 3.90
C ASP A 54 11.36 6.49 4.26
N LYS A 55 10.05 6.24 4.38
CA LYS A 55 9.49 4.94 4.76
C LYS A 55 8.16 4.66 4.10
N VAL A 56 7.75 3.40 4.06
CA VAL A 56 6.36 3.02 3.77
C VAL A 56 5.51 3.34 5.00
N ASP A 57 4.42 4.08 4.79
CA ASP A 57 3.41 4.40 5.80
C ASP A 57 2.06 3.85 5.30
N TYR A 58 1.10 3.72 6.22
CA TYR A 58 -0.20 3.17 5.90
C TYR A 58 -1.33 4.00 6.50
N TRP A 59 -2.48 3.95 5.84
CA TRP A 59 -3.68 4.62 6.29
C TRP A 59 -4.88 3.69 6.17
N PHE A 60 -5.63 3.55 7.26
CA PHE A 60 -6.93 2.90 7.24
C PHE A 60 -7.91 3.88 6.59
N GLY A 61 -8.49 3.46 5.46
CA GLY A 61 -9.63 4.15 4.89
C GLY A 61 -10.82 3.90 5.81
N ASP A 62 -10.93 4.67 6.89
CA ASP A 62 -12.09 4.59 7.77
C ASP A 62 -13.33 4.89 6.92
N GLU A 63 -14.23 3.91 6.89
CA GLU A 63 -15.52 3.92 6.20
C GLU A 63 -16.28 5.21 6.55
N LYS A 64 -16.78 5.91 5.53
CA LYS A 64 -17.87 6.87 5.73
C LYS A 64 -19.22 6.17 5.65
#